data_AF-A0A7J6QSD4-F1
#
_entry.id   AF-A0A7J6QSD4-F1
#
_cell.length_a   1.000
_cell.length_b   1.000
_cell.length_c   1.000
_cell.angle_alpha   90.00
_cell.angle_beta   90.00
_cell.angle_gamma   90.00
#
_symmetry.space_group_name_H-M   'P 1'
#
loop_
_entity.id
_entity.type
_entity.pdbx_description
1 polymer ?
#
loop_
_entity_poly.entity_id
_entity_poly.type
_entity_poly.pdbx_seq_one_letter_code
_entity_poly.pdbx_strand_id
1 'polypeptide(L)'
;NWESGNYLREKYGYLLPEGSYVNDGSSFFFAERMDRNVASLLSLIQGLFPEGTGQPGYLRSRPNIVPIMTTMHKLDTLMNLPRDGPCKPTYQRDRKRWEAEHIPTLRRKQHALLSKISAACGTDLTEVKKPLTWAIKNVA
;
A
#
# COMPACT_ATOMS: atom_id res chain seq x y z
N ASN A 1 -7.62 -8.92 0.28
CA ASN A 1 -8.03 -8.10 -0.90
C ASN A 1 -8.90 -8.83 -1.91
N TRP A 2 -8.93 -10.16 -1.96
CA TRP A 2 -9.88 -10.88 -2.82
C TRP A 2 -11.34 -10.49 -2.55
N GLU A 3 -11.73 -10.45 -1.28
CA GLU A 3 -13.07 -9.98 -0.86
C GLU A 3 -13.38 -8.56 -1.35
N SER A 4 -12.39 -7.66 -1.30
CA SER A 4 -12.53 -6.31 -1.84
C SER A 4 -12.76 -6.33 -3.35
N GLY A 5 -12.09 -7.22 -4.09
CA GLY A 5 -12.32 -7.45 -5.51
C GLY A 5 -13.75 -7.89 -5.80
N ASN A 6 -14.27 -8.86 -5.05
CA ASN A 6 -15.65 -9.31 -5.19
C ASN A 6 -16.65 -8.18 -4.91
N TYR A 7 -16.42 -7.42 -3.84
CA TYR A 7 -17.25 -6.27 -3.50
C TYR A 7 -17.27 -5.24 -4.63
N LEU A 8 -16.11 -4.93 -5.20
CA LEU A 8 -16.02 -4.01 -6.34
C LEU A 8 -16.73 -4.58 -7.57
N ARG A 9 -16.64 -5.89 -7.81
CA ARG A 9 -17.36 -6.54 -8.91
C ARG A 9 -18.87 -6.50 -8.72
N GLU A 10 -19.36 -6.76 -7.52
CA GLU A 10 -20.78 -6.71 -7.18
C GLU A 10 -21.31 -5.27 -7.33
N LYS A 11 -20.58 -4.30 -6.79
CA LYS A 11 -21.03 -2.90 -6.75
C LYS A 11 -20.87 -2.17 -8.08
N TYR A 12 -19.78 -2.42 -8.79
CA TYR A 12 -19.40 -1.69 -10.00
C TYR A 12 -19.33 -2.58 -11.24
N GLY A 13 -19.88 -3.80 -11.17
CA GLY A 13 -19.86 -4.75 -12.29
C GLY A 13 -20.48 -4.20 -13.57
N TYR A 14 -21.43 -3.27 -13.46
CA TYR A 14 -22.05 -2.58 -14.60
C TYR A 14 -21.08 -1.66 -15.38
N LEU A 15 -19.95 -1.27 -14.78
CA LEU A 15 -18.88 -0.51 -15.43
C LEU A 15 -17.79 -1.41 -15.99
N LEU A 16 -17.82 -2.71 -15.66
CA LEU A 16 -16.77 -3.66 -16.01
C LEU A 16 -17.27 -4.58 -17.13
N PRO A 17 -16.37 -5.08 -18.00
CA PRO A 17 -16.73 -6.11 -18.94
C PRO A 17 -17.28 -7.35 -18.23
N GLU A 18 -18.24 -8.03 -18.86
CA GLU A 18 -18.84 -9.25 -18.33
C GLU A 18 -17.81 -10.38 -18.28
N GLY A 19 -17.51 -10.86 -17.08
CA GLY A 19 -16.64 -12.00 -16.83
C GLY A 19 -15.15 -11.71 -17.03
N SER A 20 -14.71 -11.52 -18.28
CA SER A 20 -13.30 -11.45 -18.65
C SER A 20 -12.72 -10.05 -18.50
N TYR A 21 -11.46 -9.96 -18.10
CA TYR A 21 -10.66 -8.76 -18.34
C TYR A 21 -10.46 -8.53 -19.85
N VAL A 22 -10.54 -7.29 -20.28
CA VAL A 22 -10.27 -6.86 -21.66
C VAL A 22 -9.19 -5.78 -21.62
N ASN A 23 -8.10 -5.98 -22.37
CA ASN A 23 -7.00 -5.02 -22.46
C ASN A 23 -7.26 -3.97 -23.55
N ASP A 24 -8.35 -3.22 -23.40
CA ASP A 24 -8.77 -2.13 -24.31
C ASP A 24 -8.58 -0.73 -23.70
N GLY A 25 -8.02 -0.66 -22.49
CA GLY A 25 -7.84 0.57 -21.73
C GLY A 25 -9.05 0.98 -20.88
N SER A 26 -10.14 0.20 -20.87
CA SER A 26 -11.30 0.42 -19.98
C SER A 26 -10.93 0.29 -18.49
N SER A 27 -9.94 -0.54 -18.19
CA SER A 27 -9.39 -0.69 -16.84
C SER A 27 -7.88 -0.90 -16.88
N PHE A 28 -7.20 -0.29 -15.92
CA PHE A 28 -5.76 -0.46 -15.72
C PHE A 28 -5.45 -0.71 -14.26
N PHE A 29 -4.44 -1.54 -14.02
CA PHE A 29 -4.00 -1.90 -12.67
C PHE A 29 -2.57 -1.43 -12.49
N PHE A 30 -2.35 -0.61 -11.47
CA PHE A 30 -1.06 -0.01 -11.19
C PHE A 30 -0.69 -0.21 -9.73
N ALA A 31 0.50 -0.74 -9.47
CA ALA A 31 1.02 -0.93 -8.12
C ALA A 31 2.36 -0.22 -7.96
N GLU A 32 2.58 0.40 -6.79
CA GLU A 32 3.94 0.71 -6.34
C GLU A 32 4.77 -0.59 -6.33
N ARG A 33 6.03 -0.48 -6.76
CA ARG A 33 7.00 -1.58 -6.87
C ARG A 33 7.46 -2.15 -5.52
N MET A 34 6.53 -2.71 -4.75
CA MET A 34 6.78 -3.54 -3.57
C MET A 34 5.93 -4.80 -3.65
N ASP A 35 6.54 -5.95 -3.37
CA ASP A 35 5.91 -7.26 -3.54
C ASP A 35 4.56 -7.36 -2.83
N ARG A 36 4.46 -6.80 -1.61
CA ARG A 36 3.20 -6.78 -0.86
C ARG A 36 2.07 -6.04 -1.57
N ASN A 37 2.38 -4.99 -2.33
CA ASN A 37 1.39 -4.19 -3.06
C ASN A 37 0.98 -4.92 -4.35
N VAL A 38 1.95 -5.54 -5.04
CA VAL A 38 1.66 -6.36 -6.24
C VAL A 38 0.82 -7.58 -5.86
N ALA A 39 1.19 -8.32 -4.82
CA ALA A 39 0.42 -9.45 -4.32
C ALA A 39 -0.99 -9.05 -3.87
N SER A 40 -1.09 -7.92 -3.14
CA SER A 40 -2.36 -7.33 -2.74
C SER A 40 -3.26 -6.99 -3.93
N LEU A 41 -2.69 -6.46 -5.01
CA LEU A 41 -3.41 -6.10 -6.23
C LEU A 41 -3.80 -7.33 -7.04
N LEU A 42 -2.93 -8.34 -7.12
CA LEU A 42 -3.25 -9.64 -7.72
C LEU A 42 -4.46 -10.28 -7.04
N SER A 43 -4.49 -10.31 -5.71
CA SER A 43 -5.65 -10.84 -4.97
C SER A 43 -6.92 -10.03 -5.26
N LEU A 44 -6.85 -8.70 -5.35
CA LEU A 44 -8.00 -7.86 -5.72
C LEU A 44 -8.50 -8.20 -7.13
N ILE A 45 -7.58 -8.31 -8.10
CA ILE A 45 -7.89 -8.67 -9.49
C ILE A 45 -8.58 -10.03 -9.55
N GLN A 46 -8.13 -11.03 -8.78
CA GLN A 46 -8.75 -12.35 -8.73
C GLN A 46 -10.19 -12.32 -8.20
N GLY A 47 -10.56 -11.34 -7.36
CA GLY A 47 -11.95 -11.14 -6.96
C GLY A 47 -12.76 -10.37 -8.01
N LEU A 48 -12.11 -9.43 -8.71
CA LEU A 48 -12.74 -8.62 -9.74
C LEU A 48 -13.02 -9.40 -11.03
N PHE A 49 -12.10 -10.30 -11.38
CA PHE A 49 -12.14 -11.19 -12.54
C PHE A 49 -11.86 -12.63 -12.10
N PRO A 50 -12.90 -13.35 -11.63
CA PRO A 50 -12.77 -14.69 -11.08
C PRO A 50 -12.17 -15.72 -12.05
N GLU A 51 -11.67 -16.83 -11.51
CA GLU A 51 -11.23 -17.95 -12.35
C GLU A 51 -12.40 -18.52 -13.17
N GLY A 52 -12.11 -19.05 -14.36
CA GLY A 52 -13.13 -19.60 -15.26
C GLY A 52 -13.84 -18.56 -16.12
N THR A 53 -13.73 -17.27 -15.78
CA THR A 53 -14.34 -16.17 -16.56
C THR A 53 -13.41 -15.58 -17.61
N GLY A 54 -12.15 -16.05 -17.69
CA GLY A 54 -11.19 -15.57 -18.66
C GLY A 54 -11.59 -15.87 -20.10
N GLN A 55 -10.90 -15.22 -21.04
CA GLN A 55 -11.12 -15.41 -22.46
C GLN A 55 -10.89 -16.88 -22.85
N PRO A 56 -11.73 -17.47 -23.71
CA PRO A 56 -11.54 -18.83 -24.19
C PRO A 56 -10.23 -18.91 -25.00
N GLY A 57 -9.51 -20.03 -24.89
CA GLY A 57 -8.23 -20.20 -25.59
C GLY A 57 -7.37 -21.31 -25.01
N TYR A 58 -6.11 -20.98 -24.74
CA TYR A 58 -5.02 -21.94 -24.47
C TYR A 58 -5.23 -22.86 -23.25
N LEU A 59 -5.80 -22.35 -22.14
CA LEU A 59 -6.00 -23.13 -20.92
C LEU A 59 -7.48 -23.42 -20.67
N ARG A 60 -7.79 -24.68 -20.32
CA ARG A 60 -9.16 -25.11 -19.97
C ARG A 60 -9.72 -24.41 -18.73
N SER A 61 -8.87 -24.01 -17.79
CA SER A 61 -9.27 -23.27 -16.59
C SER A 61 -9.70 -21.83 -16.86
N ARG A 62 -9.50 -21.32 -18.08
CA ARG A 62 -9.84 -19.94 -18.50
C ARG A 62 -9.41 -18.89 -17.46
N PRO A 63 -8.10 -18.81 -17.14
CA PRO A 63 -7.63 -17.81 -16.19
C PRO A 63 -7.72 -16.40 -16.79
N ASN A 64 -7.97 -15.40 -15.95
CA ASN A 64 -7.81 -14.00 -16.34
C ASN A 64 -6.32 -13.61 -16.24
N ILE A 65 -5.72 -13.25 -17.38
CA ILE A 65 -4.36 -12.72 -17.44
C ILE A 65 -4.47 -11.20 -17.46
N VAL A 66 -4.24 -10.57 -16.31
CA VAL A 66 -4.38 -9.12 -16.13
C VAL A 66 -3.00 -8.51 -15.88
N PRO A 67 -2.54 -7.58 -16.73
CA PRO A 67 -1.27 -6.92 -16.54
C PRO A 67 -1.35 -5.96 -15.35
N ILE A 68 -0.33 -6.03 -14.47
CA ILE A 68 -0.10 -5.03 -13.43
C ILE A 68 1.09 -4.19 -13.85
N MET A 69 0.83 -2.90 -14.06
CA MET A 69 1.88 -1.92 -14.31
C MET A 69 2.53 -1.49 -13.00
N THR A 70 3.82 -1.15 -13.06
CA THR A 70 4.57 -0.67 -11.91
C THR A 70 5.62 0.36 -12.31
N THR A 71 6.13 1.08 -11.32
CA THR A 71 7.18 2.09 -11.47
C THR A 71 8.56 1.49 -11.38
N MET A 72 9.55 2.21 -11.93
CA MET A 72 10.95 1.92 -11.66
C MET A 72 11.36 2.44 -10.28
N HIS A 73 12.39 1.82 -9.68
CA HIS A 73 12.90 2.23 -8.38
C HIS A 73 13.30 3.72 -8.37
N LYS A 74 12.87 4.47 -7.35
CA LYS A 74 13.13 5.92 -7.18
C LYS A 74 12.53 6.83 -8.26
N LEU A 75 11.65 6.29 -9.12
CA LEU A 75 10.94 7.04 -10.15
C LEU A 75 9.43 6.98 -9.94
N ASP A 76 8.98 6.58 -8.75
CA ASP A 76 7.57 6.57 -8.40
C ASP A 76 7.09 7.96 -7.98
N THR A 77 6.57 8.69 -8.96
CA THR A 77 6.02 10.04 -8.76
C THR A 77 4.51 10.05 -8.54
N LEU A 78 3.87 8.88 -8.39
CA LEU A 78 2.41 8.79 -8.23
C LEU A 78 2.03 8.18 -6.88
N MET A 79 2.53 6.97 -6.59
CA MET A 79 2.13 6.16 -5.44
C MET A 79 3.10 6.32 -4.26
N ASN A 80 4.37 6.67 -4.51
CA ASN A 80 5.38 6.85 -3.45
C ASN A 80 6.08 8.22 -3.46
N LEU A 81 5.27 9.27 -3.53
CA LEU A 81 5.71 10.67 -3.52
C LEU A 81 6.64 11.05 -2.35
N PRO A 82 6.42 10.62 -1.10
CA PRO A 82 7.29 11.01 0.01
C PRO A 82 8.70 10.40 -0.03
N ARG A 83 8.86 9.23 -0.67
CA ARG A 83 10.17 8.54 -0.76
C ARG A 83 10.91 8.88 -2.04
N ASP A 84 10.19 8.84 -3.17
CA ASP A 84 10.74 8.77 -4.52
C ASP A 84 10.35 9.97 -5.39
N GLY A 85 9.31 10.72 -5.01
CA GLY A 85 8.80 11.86 -5.76
C GLY A 85 9.50 13.20 -5.47
N PRO A 86 9.15 14.24 -6.25
CA PRO A 86 9.72 15.59 -6.11
C PRO A 86 9.40 16.24 -4.75
N CYS A 87 8.41 15.72 -4.03
CA CYS A 87 7.97 16.23 -2.74
C CYS A 87 8.88 15.84 -1.56
N LYS A 88 9.86 14.94 -1.78
CA LYS A 88 10.74 14.44 -0.72
C LYS A 88 11.41 15.54 0.13
N PRO A 89 11.96 16.63 -0.44
CA PRO A 89 12.57 17.70 0.37
C PRO A 89 11.55 18.41 1.27
N THR A 90 10.35 18.67 0.73
CA THR A 90 9.25 19.28 1.49
C THR A 90 8.77 18.37 2.61
N TYR A 91 8.54 17.09 2.30
CA TYR A 91 8.19 16.08 3.31
C TYR A 91 9.22 16.01 4.45
N GLN A 92 10.52 16.05 4.14
CA GLN A 92 11.56 16.03 5.17
C GLN A 92 11.56 17.28 6.05
N ARG A 93 11.30 18.45 5.47
CA ARG A 93 11.18 19.72 6.21
C ARG A 93 9.95 19.71 7.11
N ASP A 94 8.81 19.30 6.59
CA ASP A 94 7.56 19.24 7.35
C ASP A 94 7.64 18.21 8.48
N ARG A 95 8.24 17.04 8.20
CA ARG A 95 8.51 16.02 9.22
C ARG A 95 9.40 16.58 10.33
N LYS A 96 10.52 17.23 10.00
CA LYS A 96 11.43 17.81 11.00
C LYS A 96 10.73 18.86 11.86
N ARG A 97 9.92 19.73 11.23
CA ARG A 97 9.14 20.75 11.93
C ARG A 97 8.15 20.10 12.90
N TRP A 98 7.34 19.16 12.41
CA TRP A 98 6.36 18.45 13.22
C TRP A 98 7.03 17.73 14.39
N GLU A 99 8.18 17.08 14.15
CA GLU A 99 8.93 16.37 15.18
C GLU A 99 9.43 17.29 16.28
N ALA A 100 9.98 18.46 15.93
CA ALA A 100 10.43 19.45 16.89
C ALA A 100 9.28 19.99 17.77
N GLU A 101 8.10 20.19 17.16
CA GLU A 101 6.91 20.72 17.85
C GLU A 101 6.24 19.68 18.78
N HIS A 102 6.17 18.40 18.37
CA HIS A 102 5.27 17.43 19.01
C HIS A 102 5.98 16.34 19.82
N ILE A 103 7.17 15.90 19.41
CA ILE A 103 7.86 14.76 20.05
C ILE A 103 8.21 15.02 21.53
N PRO A 104 8.71 16.20 21.94
CA PRO A 104 9.00 16.46 23.35
C PRO A 104 7.75 16.31 24.23
N THR A 105 6.62 16.84 23.77
CA THR A 105 5.33 16.74 24.48
C THR A 105 4.83 15.30 24.52
N LEU A 106 4.92 14.57 23.41
CA LEU A 106 4.50 13.17 23.33
C LEU A 106 5.32 12.29 24.26
N ARG A 107 6.65 12.45 24.29
CA ARG A 107 7.54 11.71 25.20
C ARG A 107 7.20 11.97 26.65
N ARG A 108 7.01 13.22 27.04
CA ARG A 108 6.62 13.57 28.42
C ARG A 108 5.26 12.98 28.80
N LYS A 109 4.26 13.09 27.92
CA LYS A 109 2.89 12.62 28.20
C LYS A 109 2.73 11.10 28.16
N GLN A 110 3.47 10.42 27.28
CA GLN A 110 3.33 8.98 27.01
C GLN A 110 4.52 8.16 27.51
N HIS A 111 5.38 8.72 28.36
CA HIS A 111 6.62 8.08 28.82
C HIS A 111 6.39 6.65 29.34
N ALA A 112 5.37 6.47 30.18
CA ALA A 112 5.03 5.17 30.76
C ALA A 112 4.62 4.14 29.70
N LEU A 113 3.81 4.55 28.71
CA LEU A 113 3.41 3.68 27.60
C LEU A 113 4.61 3.33 26.72
N LEU A 114 5.42 4.33 26.35
CA LEU A 114 6.63 4.13 25.56
C LEU A 114 7.61 3.19 26.27
N SER A 115 7.78 3.31 27.58
CA SER A 115 8.64 2.41 28.38
C SER A 115 8.14 0.96 28.35
N LYS A 116 6.82 0.75 28.46
CA LYS A 116 6.22 -0.58 28.38
C LYS A 116 6.44 -1.22 27.00
N ILE A 117 6.19 -0.46 25.93
CA ILE A 117 6.45 -0.93 24.56
C ILE A 117 7.95 -1.19 24.37
N SER A 118 8.81 -0.34 24.92
CA SER A 118 10.26 -0.52 24.83
C SER A 118 10.73 -1.83 25.44
N ALA A 119 10.21 -2.17 26.62
CA ALA A 119 10.49 -3.43 27.28
C ALA A 119 9.98 -4.64 26.48
N ALA A 120 8.79 -4.53 25.87
CA ALA A 120 8.22 -5.61 25.07
C ALA A 120 8.95 -5.81 23.72
N CYS A 121 9.36 -4.71 23.08
CA CYS A 121 9.96 -4.73 21.74
C CYS A 121 11.50 -4.76 21.74
N GLY A 122 12.15 -4.67 22.92
CA GLY A 122 13.61 -4.67 23.05
C GLY A 122 14.31 -3.45 22.43
N THR A 123 13.59 -2.35 22.22
CA THR A 123 14.11 -1.10 21.65
C THR A 123 13.66 0.08 22.51
N ASP A 124 14.58 0.93 22.95
CA ASP A 124 14.23 2.09 23.76
C ASP A 124 13.53 3.18 22.94
N LEU A 125 12.21 3.24 23.07
CA LEU A 125 11.33 4.22 22.45
C LEU A 125 11.27 5.56 23.20
N THR A 126 11.84 5.65 24.41
CA THR A 126 11.87 6.89 25.20
C THR A 126 12.98 7.83 24.72
N GLU A 127 14.09 7.28 24.24
CA GLU A 127 15.28 8.04 23.83
C GLU A 127 15.64 7.97 22.33
N VAL A 128 14.81 7.36 21.48
CA VAL A 128 15.15 7.11 20.05
C VAL A 128 15.74 8.35 19.36
N LYS A 129 16.98 8.22 18.86
CA LYS A 129 17.67 9.25 18.03
C LYS A 129 17.14 9.31 16.59
N LYS A 130 16.48 8.24 16.13
CA LYS A 130 15.76 8.17 14.85
C LYS A 130 14.33 8.70 14.98
N PRO A 131 13.69 9.14 13.86
CA PRO A 131 12.31 9.59 13.83
C PRO A 131 11.36 8.65 14.60
N LEU A 132 10.81 9.11 15.73
CA LEU A 132 9.80 8.37 16.51
C LEU A 132 8.59 8.00 15.64
N THR A 133 8.31 8.85 14.65
CA THR A 133 7.29 8.69 13.60
C THR A 133 7.41 7.40 12.80
N TRP A 134 8.63 6.86 12.65
CA TRP A 134 8.86 5.56 11.99
C TRP A 134 8.77 4.38 12.95
N ALA A 135 9.13 4.56 14.21
CA ALA A 135 9.06 3.50 15.22
C ALA A 135 7.61 3.22 15.65
N ILE A 136 6.78 4.26 15.78
CA ILE A 136 5.37 4.14 16.20
C ILE A 136 4.48 3.60 15.07
N LYS A 137 4.84 3.86 13.80
CA LYS A 137 4.10 3.36 12.63
C LYS A 137 3.99 1.83 12.54
N ASN A 138 4.83 1.09 13.25
CA ASN A 138 4.85 -0.38 13.27
C ASN A 138 4.15 -0.98 14.50
N VAL A 139 3.58 -0.15 15.38
CA VAL A 139 2.97 -0.57 16.66
C VAL A 139 1.47 -0.26 16.74
N ALA A 140 0.91 0.40 15.72
CA ALA A 140 -0.52 0.71 15.61
C ALA A 140 -1.17 -0.09 14.47
#